data_AF-A0A098YSM9-F1
#
_entry.id   AF-A0A098YSM9-F1
#
_cell.length_a   1.000
_cell.length_b   1.000
_cell.length_c   1.000
_cell.angle_alpha   90.00
_cell.angle_beta   90.00
_cell.angle_gamma   90.00
#
_symmetry.space_group_name_H-M   'P 1'
#
loop_
_entity.id
_entity.type
_entity.pdbx_description
1 polymer ?
#
loop_
_entity_poly.entity_id
_entity_poly.type
_entity_poly.pdbx_seq_one_letter_code
_entity_poly.pdbx_strand_id
1 'polypeptide(L)'
;MKKIYNVIVGFVIVVFANGCYDDKGNYDYRSVNDLEIEIPEAKVRMPKTDTLVVTLTPKLTQTLVQSETNLAFEWLKLKRDAKIGSERIIDYEPYATSKACDVKVEPNNPESIGMMLIVTDAKTGQKWYKLGKVAVIKPLNPAWLVLQESATQQAMVGAVEGDADGFFAYTDVFKSETGKPLTLTGKPVAIAARGQYGYRQPPFTTTFANLTIATNREITTFDPSTLKIKYGTNKILFENALKSIPVNLSYYRMEKKGEIFVTDKKAYFAYDDGYCVPYSIFDTRVEGENTKREVFRPSCLVTFGSYALVYNPETKSFRIGNIFSTMNDYVMTSFYKSKFIRSGSQWKDNKPLVLRALNEDTEGNYAFDPHHIDEANRLLDIVNGGSGSKYAYAMMTTDGSSMLTVYMFSADYNEPMCKGKYSVSLPPTIDLGTARFAASSAFSAHFVFMAAGNSVYRIDMERQKVEVIYTYEMSTSAKIACLKFREANDSDNGLGMILGFGINTDNGKGYIGELRLNVAGDVERAEKSSFIFDDPANSFGKIIDITYNHE
;
A
#
# COMPACT_ATOMS: atom_id res chain seq x y z
N MET A 1 -29.46 -0.60 73.68
CA MET A 1 -28.44 -0.41 72.63
C MET A 1 -28.77 0.76 71.68
N LYS A 2 -29.08 1.96 72.23
CA LYS A 2 -29.32 3.19 71.44
C LYS A 2 -28.53 4.41 71.95
N LYS A 3 -27.76 4.26 73.04
CA LYS A 3 -26.99 5.35 73.67
C LYS A 3 -25.48 5.31 73.39
N ILE A 4 -24.96 4.23 72.79
CA ILE A 4 -23.55 4.13 72.36
C ILE A 4 -23.37 4.55 70.89
N TYR A 5 -24.41 4.44 70.06
CA TYR A 5 -24.37 4.87 68.65
C TYR A 5 -24.23 6.40 68.51
N ASN A 6 -24.82 7.18 69.43
CA ASN A 6 -24.76 8.64 69.36
C ASN A 6 -23.42 9.24 69.81
N VAL A 7 -22.60 8.49 70.56
CA VAL A 7 -21.27 8.95 70.97
C VAL A 7 -20.23 8.64 69.88
N ILE A 8 -20.39 7.53 69.16
CA ILE A 8 -19.49 7.15 68.06
C ILE A 8 -19.78 7.96 66.79
N VAL A 9 -21.05 8.28 66.50
CA VAL A 9 -21.41 9.16 65.37
C VAL A 9 -20.99 10.62 65.62
N GLY A 10 -21.00 11.08 66.88
CA GLY A 10 -20.53 12.42 67.25
C GLY A 10 -19.01 12.62 67.13
N PHE A 11 -18.20 11.57 67.36
CA PHE A 11 -16.74 11.64 67.26
C PHE A 11 -16.23 11.48 65.82
N VAL A 12 -16.99 10.83 64.94
CA VAL A 12 -16.65 10.70 63.51
C VAL A 12 -16.91 12.02 62.77
N ILE A 13 -17.92 12.81 63.15
CA ILE A 13 -18.23 14.09 62.47
C ILE A 13 -17.20 15.20 62.79
N VAL A 14 -16.54 15.16 63.96
CA VAL A 14 -15.54 16.18 64.33
C VAL A 14 -14.17 15.92 63.67
N VAL A 15 -13.88 14.67 63.27
CA VAL A 15 -12.67 14.33 62.51
C VAL A 15 -12.83 14.61 61.01
N PHE A 16 -14.06 14.61 60.47
CA PHE A 16 -14.34 14.99 59.07
C PHE A 16 -14.53 16.50 58.84
N ALA A 17 -14.44 17.34 59.88
CA ALA A 17 -14.53 18.80 59.76
C ALA A 17 -13.14 19.50 59.72
N ASN A 18 -12.03 18.76 59.69
CA ASN A 18 -10.66 19.29 59.58
C ASN A 18 -9.91 18.76 58.35
N GLY A 19 -10.53 18.90 57.18
CA GLY A 19 -9.87 18.77 55.87
C GLY A 19 -10.88 19.15 54.79
N CYS A 20 -10.78 20.28 54.09
CA CYS A 20 -9.69 21.20 53.84
C CYS A 20 -10.01 22.57 54.45
N TYR A 21 -9.19 23.04 55.37
CA TYR A 21 -9.02 24.48 55.56
C TYR A 21 -8.35 24.97 54.26
N ASP A 22 -9.01 25.82 53.47
CA ASP A 22 -8.33 26.54 52.39
C ASP A 22 -7.16 27.28 53.05
N ASP A 23 -5.95 26.82 52.77
CA ASP A 23 -4.75 27.48 53.21
C ASP A 23 -4.80 28.92 52.69
N LYS A 24 -5.16 29.86 53.57
CA LYS A 24 -4.97 31.30 53.36
C LYS A 24 -3.48 31.64 53.52
N GLY A 25 -2.65 30.85 52.86
CA GLY A 25 -1.25 31.09 52.71
C GLY A 25 -1.15 32.38 51.93
N ASN A 26 -0.51 33.35 52.56
CA ASN A 26 -0.01 34.54 51.91
C ASN A 26 1.13 34.09 50.96
N TYR A 27 0.78 33.36 49.91
CA TYR A 27 1.70 32.89 48.90
C TYR A 27 1.99 34.08 47.99
N ASP A 28 3.22 34.57 48.08
CA ASP A 28 3.78 35.54 47.15
C ASP A 28 3.96 34.82 45.80
N TYR A 29 2.89 34.73 45.02
CA TYR A 29 2.90 34.14 43.68
C TYR A 29 3.75 35.02 42.77
N ARG A 30 5.04 34.68 42.68
CA ARG A 30 5.92 35.23 41.68
C ARG A 30 5.69 34.49 40.38
N SER A 31 5.58 35.23 39.29
CA SER A 31 5.54 34.68 37.95
C SER A 31 6.73 33.72 37.76
N VAL A 32 6.45 32.43 37.54
CA VAL A 32 7.46 31.43 37.25
C VAL A 32 7.81 31.52 35.77
N ASN A 33 9.09 31.51 35.45
CA ASN A 33 9.54 31.48 34.06
C ASN A 33 9.17 30.12 33.48
N ASP A 34 8.22 30.09 32.56
CA ASP A 34 7.91 28.90 31.77
C ASP A 34 8.84 28.80 30.56
N LEU A 35 9.19 27.55 30.20
CA LEU A 35 10.11 27.21 29.11
C LEU A 35 9.41 26.23 28.17
N GLU A 36 9.11 26.70 26.97
CA GLU A 36 8.68 25.84 25.88
C GLU A 36 9.89 25.29 25.14
N ILE A 37 9.89 23.96 24.93
CA ILE A 37 10.95 23.24 24.23
C ILE A 37 10.38 22.58 22.98
N GLU A 38 10.97 22.89 21.83
CA GLU A 38 10.74 22.21 20.56
C GLU A 38 12.04 21.52 20.12
N ILE A 39 11.98 20.21 19.88
CA ILE A 39 13.08 19.47 19.26
C ILE A 39 12.64 19.20 17.81
N PRO A 40 13.24 19.85 16.81
CA PRO A 40 12.91 19.57 15.41
C PRO A 40 13.11 18.09 15.11
N GLU A 41 12.13 17.46 14.46
CA GLU A 41 12.26 16.07 14.04
C GLU A 41 13.36 15.96 12.98
N ALA A 42 14.36 15.11 13.23
CA ALA A 42 15.38 14.79 12.25
C ALA A 42 15.04 13.45 11.59
N LYS A 43 14.83 13.46 10.27
CA LYS A 43 14.67 12.26 9.45
C LYS A 43 15.93 12.03 8.64
N VAL A 44 16.47 10.82 8.73
CA VAL A 44 17.64 10.42 7.93
C VAL A 44 17.40 9.08 7.27
N ARG A 45 17.95 8.93 6.07
CA ARG A 45 18.01 7.64 5.42
C ARG A 45 19.05 6.77 6.13
N MET A 46 18.73 5.51 6.38
CA MET A 46 19.63 4.55 7.01
C MET A 46 20.96 4.49 6.24
N PRO A 47 22.11 4.78 6.89
CA PRO A 47 23.40 4.69 6.24
C PRO A 47 23.74 3.23 5.91
N LYS A 48 24.51 3.04 4.82
CA LYS A 48 24.91 1.70 4.37
C LYS A 48 26.29 1.27 4.86
N THR A 49 27.25 2.21 4.88
CA THR A 49 28.66 1.94 5.14
C THR A 49 29.14 2.61 6.42
N ASP A 50 29.05 3.93 6.46
CA ASP A 50 29.65 4.75 7.51
C ASP A 50 28.60 5.30 8.45
N THR A 51 28.94 5.43 9.73
CA THR A 51 28.09 6.04 10.74
C THR A 51 27.77 7.49 10.33
N LEU A 52 26.48 7.83 10.27
CA LEU A 52 26.01 9.19 10.03
C LEU A 52 25.86 9.92 11.36
N VAL A 53 26.31 11.17 11.43
CA VAL A 53 26.11 12.04 12.59
C VAL A 53 25.03 13.07 12.29
N VAL A 54 24.05 13.18 13.17
CA VAL A 54 22.91 14.09 13.05
C VAL A 54 22.87 14.98 14.29
N THR A 55 22.91 16.30 14.09
CA THR A 55 22.88 17.25 15.21
C THR A 55 21.44 17.67 15.51
N LEU A 56 20.95 17.33 16.71
CA LEU A 56 19.69 17.85 17.25
C LEU A 56 19.96 19.14 18.02
N THR A 57 19.32 20.24 17.62
CA THR A 57 19.41 21.53 18.34
C THR A 57 18.00 21.97 18.75
N PRO A 58 17.71 22.06 20.07
CA PRO A 58 16.39 22.42 20.54
C PRO A 58 16.17 23.93 20.38
N LYS A 59 14.95 24.31 20.01
CA LYS A 59 14.47 25.69 20.07
C LYS A 59 13.77 25.90 21.41
N LEU A 60 14.09 27.03 22.04
CA LEU A 60 13.64 27.36 23.38
C LEU A 60 12.91 28.71 23.35
N THR A 61 11.73 28.75 23.96
CA THR A 61 10.99 30.00 24.18
C THR A 61 10.73 30.16 25.67
N GLN A 62 11.15 31.29 26.24
CA GLN A 62 10.99 31.59 27.66
C GLN A 62 10.01 32.75 27.85
N THR A 63 9.18 32.68 28.88
CA THR A 63 8.13 33.68 29.15
C THR A 63 8.65 34.94 29.85
N LEU A 64 9.68 34.82 30.69
CA LEU A 64 10.18 35.94 31.51
C LEU A 64 11.66 36.27 31.26
N VAL A 65 12.48 35.25 30.98
CA VAL A 65 13.93 35.42 30.80
C VAL A 65 14.31 35.20 29.35
N GLN A 66 14.63 36.26 28.60
CA GLN A 66 15.10 36.14 27.21
C GLN A 66 16.60 35.79 27.13
N SER A 67 17.08 34.88 27.97
CA SER A 67 18.48 34.43 27.98
C SER A 67 18.57 32.95 28.35
N GLU A 68 19.41 32.21 27.64
CA GLU A 68 19.67 30.79 27.89
C GLU A 68 20.91 30.57 28.77
N THR A 69 21.60 31.62 29.21
CA THR A 69 22.91 31.50 29.89
C THR A 69 22.86 30.74 31.22
N ASN A 70 21.68 30.63 31.84
CA ASN A 70 21.48 29.91 33.10
C ASN A 70 20.96 28.48 32.88
N LEU A 71 20.78 28.04 31.64
CA LEU A 71 20.23 26.74 31.31
C LEU A 71 21.35 25.72 31.13
N ALA A 72 21.23 24.58 31.81
CA ALA A 72 22.05 23.40 31.61
C ALA A 72 21.23 22.35 30.84
N PHE A 73 21.91 21.63 29.94
CA PHE A 73 21.29 20.63 29.07
C PHE A 73 21.80 19.24 29.41
N GLU A 74 20.91 18.26 29.39
CA GLU A 74 21.24 16.85 29.51
C GLU A 74 20.40 16.07 28.51
N TRP A 75 21.08 15.40 27.59
CA TRP A 75 20.48 14.48 26.64
C TRP A 75 20.65 13.06 27.14
N LEU A 76 19.53 12.36 27.23
CA LEU A 76 19.50 10.93 27.48
C LEU A 76 19.07 10.20 26.21
N LYS A 77 19.68 9.05 25.94
CA LYS A 77 19.36 8.17 24.83
C LYS A 77 18.52 7.01 25.32
N LEU A 78 17.49 6.65 24.55
CA LEU A 78 16.62 5.52 24.87
C LEU A 78 17.42 4.20 24.80
N LYS A 79 17.25 3.34 25.80
CA LYS A 79 17.85 2.00 25.83
C LYS A 79 17.20 1.11 24.77
N ARG A 80 17.95 0.12 24.28
CA ARG A 80 17.52 -0.75 23.16
C ARG A 80 16.27 -1.58 23.44
N ASP A 81 16.02 -1.93 24.69
CA ASP A 81 14.88 -2.73 25.14
C ASP A 81 13.64 -1.90 25.48
N ALA A 82 13.76 -0.57 25.47
CA ALA A 82 12.66 0.34 25.76
C ALA A 82 11.92 0.79 24.50
N LYS A 83 10.65 1.14 24.68
CA LYS A 83 9.78 1.60 23.59
C LYS A 83 10.01 3.09 23.30
N ILE A 84 10.13 3.44 22.01
CA ILE A 84 10.16 4.85 21.57
C ILE A 84 8.94 5.60 22.11
N GLY A 85 9.18 6.79 22.66
CA GLY A 85 8.15 7.61 23.28
C GLY A 85 7.89 7.32 24.75
N SER A 86 8.68 6.43 25.41
CA SER A 86 8.57 6.25 26.86
C SER A 86 8.86 7.54 27.61
N GLU A 87 8.02 7.87 28.58
CA GLU A 87 8.21 9.02 29.49
C GLU A 87 9.02 8.66 30.74
N ARG A 88 9.38 7.38 30.92
CA ARG A 88 10.09 6.91 32.11
C ARG A 88 11.59 7.15 31.97
N ILE A 89 12.17 7.97 32.84
CA ILE A 89 13.62 8.28 32.84
C ILE A 89 14.50 7.02 32.92
N ILE A 90 14.08 5.98 33.66
CA ILE A 90 14.83 4.72 33.80
C ILE A 90 15.03 3.97 32.48
N ASP A 91 14.22 4.27 31.47
CA ASP A 91 14.31 3.67 30.13
C ASP A 91 15.41 4.33 29.28
N TYR A 92 16.06 5.37 29.79
CA TYR A 92 17.10 6.14 29.11
C TYR A 92 18.45 6.03 29.83
N GLU A 93 19.52 6.33 29.11
CA GLU A 93 20.91 6.41 29.59
C GLU A 93 21.56 7.76 29.21
N PRO A 94 22.47 8.33 30.03
CA PRO A 94 23.16 9.58 29.70
C PRO A 94 23.89 9.53 28.35
N TYR A 95 23.78 10.61 27.56
CA TYR A 95 24.33 10.67 26.21
C TYR A 95 25.19 11.92 25.94
N ALA A 96 24.67 13.12 26.18
CA ALA A 96 25.39 14.38 25.95
C ALA A 96 24.92 15.49 26.90
N THR A 97 25.70 16.56 27.06
CA THR A 97 25.38 17.69 27.96
C THR A 97 25.41 19.06 27.28
N SER A 98 25.72 19.11 25.98
CA SER A 98 25.65 20.34 25.18
C SER A 98 24.21 20.62 24.73
N LYS A 99 23.92 21.90 24.44
CA LYS A 99 22.62 22.30 23.85
C LYS A 99 22.37 21.54 22.54
N ALA A 100 23.34 21.57 21.63
CA ALA A 100 23.33 20.76 20.41
C ALA A 100 23.83 19.34 20.71
N CYS A 101 23.12 18.33 20.25
CA CYS A 101 23.42 16.92 20.50
C CYS A 101 23.73 16.19 19.19
N ASP A 102 24.95 15.68 19.06
CA ASP A 102 25.36 14.87 17.91
C ASP A 102 24.98 13.40 18.12
N VAL A 103 23.92 12.98 17.44
CA VAL A 103 23.39 11.62 17.49
C VAL A 103 24.03 10.77 16.38
N LYS A 104 24.61 9.63 16.77
CA LYS A 104 25.20 8.66 15.83
C LYS A 104 24.16 7.65 15.34
N VAL A 105 24.02 7.55 14.02
CA VAL A 105 23.19 6.57 13.32
C VAL A 105 24.09 5.55 12.67
N GLU A 106 24.06 4.32 13.19
CA GLU A 106 24.92 3.23 12.73
C GLU A 106 24.44 2.64 11.39
N PRO A 107 25.36 2.17 10.54
CA PRO A 107 25.02 1.58 9.26
C PRO A 107 24.17 0.32 9.43
N ASN A 108 23.20 0.14 8.52
CA ASN A 108 22.29 -1.01 8.47
C ASN A 108 21.43 -1.20 9.72
N ASN A 109 21.29 -0.17 10.57
CA ASN A 109 20.37 -0.19 11.71
C ASN A 109 19.09 0.57 11.34
N PRO A 110 17.94 -0.12 11.15
CA PRO A 110 16.68 0.53 10.78
C PRO A 110 15.97 1.19 11.97
N GLU A 111 16.44 0.97 13.21
CA GLU A 111 15.78 1.47 14.40
C GLU A 111 15.96 2.98 14.57
N SER A 112 14.84 3.68 14.80
CA SER A 112 14.86 5.09 15.15
C SER A 112 15.43 5.30 16.56
N ILE A 113 16.14 6.41 16.76
CA ILE A 113 16.85 6.67 18.01
C ILE A 113 16.02 7.63 18.87
N GLY A 114 15.43 7.11 19.95
CA GLY A 114 14.69 7.91 20.92
C GLY A 114 15.62 8.74 21.82
N MET A 115 15.25 9.99 22.06
CA MET A 115 16.03 10.95 22.85
C MET A 115 15.12 11.63 23.88
N MET A 116 15.66 11.95 25.06
CA MET A 116 15.03 12.81 26.05
C MET A 116 15.98 13.96 26.36
N LEU A 117 15.50 15.18 26.20
CA LEU A 117 16.19 16.39 26.64
C LEU A 117 15.66 16.80 28.01
N ILE A 118 16.57 17.00 28.94
CA ILE A 118 16.34 17.63 30.23
C ILE A 118 17.01 19.01 30.19
N VAL A 119 16.23 20.06 30.38
CA VAL A 119 16.75 21.42 30.56
C VAL A 119 16.60 21.78 32.03
N THR A 120 17.67 22.25 32.66
CA THR A 120 17.67 22.67 34.07
C THR A 120 18.02 24.14 34.15
N ASP A 121 17.21 24.95 34.82
CA ASP A 121 17.62 26.30 35.23
C ASP A 121 18.56 26.18 36.43
N ALA A 122 19.83 26.52 36.24
CA ALA A 122 20.87 26.40 37.26
C ALA A 122 20.66 27.33 38.46
N LYS A 123 19.82 28.38 38.35
CA LYS A 123 19.51 29.29 39.46
C LYS A 123 18.39 28.77 40.35
N THR A 124 17.34 28.22 39.74
CA THR A 124 16.12 27.81 40.45
C THR A 124 16.09 26.30 40.73
N GLY A 125 16.87 25.52 39.98
CA GLY A 125 16.83 24.05 39.99
C GLY A 125 15.63 23.45 39.25
N GLN A 126 14.79 24.28 38.63
CA GLN A 126 13.63 23.83 37.86
C GLN A 126 14.07 23.03 36.63
N LYS A 127 13.34 21.94 36.34
CA LYS A 127 13.63 21.05 35.21
C LYS A 127 12.45 20.93 34.26
N TRP A 128 12.75 20.91 32.98
CA TRP A 128 11.80 20.63 31.90
C TRP A 128 12.29 19.44 31.09
N TYR A 129 11.35 18.62 30.63
CA TYR A 129 11.61 17.37 29.93
C TYR A 129 10.94 17.43 28.56
N LYS A 130 11.67 17.03 27.51
CA LYS A 130 11.10 16.94 26.17
C LYS A 130 11.59 15.66 25.47
N LEU A 131 10.65 14.92 24.91
CA LEU A 131 10.96 13.78 24.06
C LEU A 131 11.28 14.25 22.64
N GLY A 132 12.25 13.59 22.02
CA GLY A 132 12.62 13.76 20.63
C GLY A 132 13.07 12.43 20.04
N LYS A 133 13.38 12.41 18.75
CA LYS A 133 13.95 11.25 18.07
C LYS A 133 14.74 11.65 16.83
N VAL A 134 15.67 10.81 16.43
CA VAL A 134 16.14 10.73 15.04
C VAL A 134 15.41 9.58 14.38
N ALA A 135 14.51 9.91 13.44
CA ALA A 135 13.76 8.94 12.68
C ALA A 135 14.63 8.39 11.54
N VAL A 136 14.82 7.07 11.55
CA VAL A 136 15.61 6.36 10.53
C VAL A 136 14.67 5.74 9.51
N ILE A 137 14.84 6.11 8.24
CA ILE A 137 14.08 5.57 7.12
C ILE A 137 14.90 4.44 6.49
N LYS A 138 14.37 3.21 6.55
CA LYS A 138 14.99 2.06 5.92
C LYS A 138 14.82 2.16 4.39
N PRO A 139 15.93 2.06 3.62
CA PRO A 139 15.92 2.00 2.16
C PRO A 139 14.89 1.02 1.61
N LEU A 140 14.08 1.52 0.65
CA LEU A 140 13.12 0.76 -0.14
C LEU A 140 12.03 -0.01 0.65
N ASN A 141 11.98 0.12 1.97
CA ASN A 141 11.02 -0.58 2.81
C ASN A 141 10.70 0.21 4.10
N PRO A 142 9.50 0.79 4.24
CA PRO A 142 8.47 0.87 3.21
C PRO A 142 8.78 1.96 2.16
N ALA A 143 8.34 1.76 0.92
CA ALA A 143 8.56 2.73 -0.16
C ALA A 143 7.56 2.60 -1.31
N TRP A 144 7.23 3.72 -1.95
CA TRP A 144 6.66 3.70 -3.30
C TRP A 144 7.76 3.40 -4.31
N LEU A 145 7.50 2.46 -5.21
CA LEU A 145 8.33 2.17 -6.38
C LEU A 145 7.57 2.60 -7.64
N VAL A 146 8.27 3.30 -8.53
CA VAL A 146 7.67 4.03 -9.64
C VAL A 146 8.23 3.51 -10.95
N LEU A 147 7.41 2.83 -11.76
CA LEU A 147 7.80 2.40 -13.09
C LEU A 147 7.62 3.55 -14.08
N GLN A 148 8.69 3.88 -14.78
CA GLN A 148 8.77 4.99 -15.72
C GLN A 148 9.15 4.49 -17.11
N GLU A 149 8.70 5.20 -18.13
CA GLU A 149 9.17 5.06 -19.51
C GLU A 149 10.17 6.17 -19.82
N SER A 150 11.41 5.79 -20.14
CA SER A 150 12.44 6.73 -20.58
C SER A 150 12.12 7.30 -21.96
N ALA A 151 12.83 8.36 -22.37
CA ALA A 151 12.72 8.91 -23.72
C ALA A 151 13.06 7.88 -24.83
N THR A 152 13.88 6.87 -24.52
CA THR A 152 14.22 5.75 -25.42
C THR A 152 13.25 4.58 -25.32
N GLN A 153 12.09 4.76 -24.66
CA GLN A 153 11.05 3.75 -24.46
C GLN A 153 11.53 2.51 -23.69
N GLN A 154 12.48 2.70 -22.77
CA GLN A 154 12.98 1.66 -21.87
C GLN A 154 12.41 1.84 -20.46
N ALA A 155 12.32 0.75 -19.72
CA ALA A 155 11.88 0.77 -18.33
C ALA A 155 12.95 1.38 -17.41
N MET A 156 12.52 2.28 -16.53
CA MET A 156 13.29 2.83 -15.42
C MET A 156 12.46 2.73 -14.16
N VAL A 157 13.08 2.51 -13.01
CA VAL A 157 12.37 2.44 -11.73
C VAL A 157 12.90 3.52 -10.80
N GLY A 158 12.00 4.35 -10.30
CA GLY A 158 12.26 5.30 -9.24
C GLY A 158 11.73 4.81 -7.90
N ALA A 159 12.04 5.54 -6.83
CA ALA A 159 11.54 5.24 -5.49
C ALA A 159 11.25 6.51 -4.70
N VAL A 160 10.29 6.42 -3.78
CA VAL A 160 10.02 7.41 -2.72
C VAL A 160 9.96 6.67 -1.39
N GLU A 161 10.85 7.04 -0.48
CA GLU A 161 10.97 6.46 0.87
C GLU A 161 10.56 7.51 1.90
N GLY A 162 9.71 7.15 2.86
CA GLY A 162 9.21 8.08 3.88
C GLY A 162 7.78 8.54 3.64
N ASP A 163 7.46 9.75 4.10
CA ASP A 163 6.11 10.30 4.15
C ASP A 163 6.11 11.82 3.97
N ALA A 164 4.94 12.45 4.14
CA ALA A 164 4.76 13.89 3.98
C ALA A 164 5.49 14.77 5.02
N ASP A 165 6.00 14.17 6.11
CA ASP A 165 6.83 14.86 7.10
C ASP A 165 8.33 14.77 6.78
N GLY A 166 8.70 13.92 5.82
CA GLY A 166 10.02 13.92 5.21
C GLY A 166 10.27 12.63 4.45
N PHE A 167 10.81 12.78 3.24
CA PHE A 167 11.02 11.69 2.30
C PHE A 167 12.35 11.82 1.55
N PHE A 168 12.76 10.72 0.94
CA PHE A 168 13.86 10.64 -0.01
C PHE A 168 13.32 10.11 -1.34
N ALA A 169 13.63 10.80 -2.44
CA ALA A 169 13.23 10.38 -3.78
C ALA A 169 14.46 9.99 -4.61
N TYR A 170 14.25 9.06 -5.54
CA TYR A 170 15.28 8.58 -6.46
C TYR A 170 14.67 8.39 -7.85
N THR A 171 15.16 9.11 -8.85
CA THR A 171 14.68 8.94 -10.25
C THR A 171 15.01 7.54 -10.81
N ASP A 172 16.23 7.05 -10.56
CA ASP A 172 16.71 5.72 -10.97
C ASP A 172 17.29 5.00 -9.75
N VAL A 173 16.45 4.20 -9.12
CA VAL A 173 16.77 3.49 -7.88
C VAL A 173 17.77 2.34 -8.10
N PHE A 174 17.77 1.72 -9.28
CA PHE A 174 18.75 0.68 -9.59
C PHE A 174 20.14 1.29 -9.69
N LYS A 175 20.26 2.44 -10.38
CA LYS A 175 21.53 3.15 -10.50
C LYS A 175 22.02 3.68 -9.15
N SER A 176 21.15 4.25 -8.33
CA SER A 176 21.55 4.76 -7.01
C SER A 176 21.98 3.64 -6.05
N GLU A 177 21.29 2.50 -6.09
CA GLU A 177 21.51 1.42 -5.12
C GLU A 177 22.60 0.43 -5.54
N THR A 178 22.75 0.18 -6.85
CA THR A 178 23.64 -0.87 -7.40
C THR A 178 24.77 -0.32 -8.27
N GLY A 179 24.75 0.99 -8.56
CA GLY A 179 25.68 1.64 -9.50
C GLY A 179 25.39 1.35 -10.97
N LYS A 180 24.35 0.57 -11.29
CA LYS A 180 23.96 0.18 -12.65
C LYS A 180 22.46 0.39 -12.87
N PRO A 181 22.03 0.84 -14.05
CA PRO A 181 20.61 0.97 -14.36
C PRO A 181 19.94 -0.41 -14.46
N LEU A 182 18.61 -0.42 -14.41
CA LEU A 182 17.81 -1.61 -14.72
C LEU A 182 18.16 -2.14 -16.12
N THR A 183 18.41 -3.44 -16.23
CA THR A 183 18.88 -4.06 -17.48
C THR A 183 17.77 -4.65 -18.35
N LEU A 184 16.50 -4.49 -17.96
CA LEU A 184 15.38 -5.02 -18.74
C LEU A 184 15.16 -4.19 -20.01
N THR A 185 14.89 -4.89 -21.10
CA THR A 185 14.67 -4.33 -22.43
C THR A 185 13.19 -4.24 -22.75
N GLY A 186 12.84 -3.38 -23.71
CA GLY A 186 11.47 -3.17 -24.14
C GLY A 186 10.72 -2.13 -23.32
N LYS A 187 9.46 -1.92 -23.70
CA LYS A 187 8.58 -0.92 -23.10
C LYS A 187 8.10 -1.39 -21.73
N PRO A 188 8.13 -0.55 -20.69
CA PRO A 188 7.51 -0.87 -19.40
C PRO A 188 6.03 -1.22 -19.57
N VAL A 189 5.59 -2.25 -18.86
CA VAL A 189 4.19 -2.71 -18.83
C VAL A 189 3.59 -2.51 -17.45
N ALA A 190 4.21 -3.04 -16.40
CA ALA A 190 3.67 -2.99 -15.05
C ALA A 190 4.74 -3.29 -13.98
N ILE A 191 4.47 -2.86 -12.75
CA ILE A 191 5.29 -3.13 -11.56
C ILE A 191 4.40 -3.57 -10.41
N ALA A 192 4.84 -4.57 -9.65
CA ALA A 192 4.12 -5.02 -8.46
C ALA A 192 5.07 -5.49 -7.38
N ALA A 193 4.80 -5.08 -6.14
CA ALA A 193 5.52 -5.48 -4.95
C ALA A 193 4.57 -6.17 -3.96
N ARG A 194 5.11 -7.10 -3.19
CA ARG A 194 4.40 -7.79 -2.11
C ARG A 194 5.38 -8.29 -1.06
N GLY A 195 5.27 -7.81 0.18
CA GLY A 195 6.17 -8.21 1.27
C GLY A 195 6.08 -9.69 1.64
N GLN A 196 4.89 -10.28 1.50
CA GLN A 196 4.64 -11.69 1.79
C GLN A 196 4.01 -12.39 0.58
N TYR A 197 4.83 -12.62 -0.47
CA TYR A 197 4.45 -13.47 -1.59
C TYR A 197 4.68 -14.93 -1.24
N GLY A 198 3.63 -15.75 -1.30
CA GLY A 198 3.68 -17.20 -1.17
C GLY A 198 2.80 -17.78 -0.05
N TYR A 199 2.99 -19.07 0.21
CA TYR A 199 2.14 -19.81 1.15
C TYR A 199 2.70 -19.78 2.57
N ARG A 200 1.85 -19.40 3.54
CA ARG A 200 2.21 -19.22 4.95
C ARG A 200 1.27 -19.99 5.89
N GLN A 201 1.25 -21.32 5.78
CA GLN A 201 0.56 -22.17 6.77
C GLN A 201 1.41 -23.41 7.13
N PRO A 202 1.68 -23.66 8.43
CA PRO A 202 2.39 -24.86 8.86
C PRO A 202 1.78 -26.16 8.29
N PRO A 203 2.60 -27.16 7.89
CA PRO A 203 4.06 -27.22 8.00
C PRO A 203 4.81 -26.58 6.81
N PHE A 204 4.14 -25.91 5.87
CA PHE A 204 4.77 -25.38 4.66
C PHE A 204 4.87 -23.85 4.71
N THR A 205 6.09 -23.32 4.62
CA THR A 205 6.32 -21.87 4.48
C THR A 205 7.26 -21.63 3.30
N THR A 206 6.76 -20.92 2.29
CA THR A 206 7.52 -20.60 1.05
C THR A 206 7.51 -19.11 0.73
N THR A 207 7.19 -18.27 1.71
CA THR A 207 7.02 -16.84 1.53
C THR A 207 8.32 -16.08 1.31
N PHE A 208 8.26 -14.98 0.56
CA PHE A 208 9.34 -14.01 0.42
C PHE A 208 8.81 -12.64 -0.03
N ALA A 209 9.63 -11.59 0.11
CA ALA A 209 9.34 -10.27 -0.42
C ALA A 209 9.59 -10.22 -1.94
N ASN A 210 8.55 -9.94 -2.71
CA ASN A 210 8.56 -9.98 -4.18
C ASN A 210 8.46 -8.56 -4.74
N LEU A 211 9.33 -8.23 -5.70
CA LEU A 211 9.17 -7.12 -6.63
C LEU A 211 9.26 -7.63 -8.07
N THR A 212 8.14 -7.71 -8.78
CA THR A 212 8.13 -8.08 -10.20
C THR A 212 8.04 -6.82 -11.06
N ILE A 213 8.98 -6.69 -12.00
CA ILE A 213 8.99 -5.65 -13.04
C ILE A 213 8.79 -6.33 -14.39
N ALA A 214 7.78 -5.85 -15.13
CA ALA A 214 7.41 -6.39 -16.43
C ALA A 214 7.56 -5.34 -17.53
N THR A 215 8.19 -5.75 -18.63
CA THR A 215 8.21 -5.04 -19.91
C THR A 215 7.51 -5.88 -20.97
N ASN A 216 7.31 -5.33 -22.17
CA ASN A 216 6.72 -6.10 -23.27
C ASN A 216 7.63 -7.22 -23.81
N ARG A 217 8.90 -7.28 -23.40
CA ARG A 217 9.88 -8.28 -23.85
C ARG A 217 10.38 -9.18 -22.73
N GLU A 218 10.40 -8.69 -21.50
CA GLU A 218 11.05 -9.35 -20.38
C GLU A 218 10.24 -9.16 -19.09
N ILE A 219 10.44 -10.07 -18.15
CA ILE A 219 9.82 -9.99 -16.83
C ILE A 219 10.79 -10.56 -15.81
N THR A 220 10.99 -9.87 -14.69
CA THR A 220 11.94 -10.30 -13.67
C THR A 220 11.41 -9.97 -12.28
N THR A 221 11.57 -10.93 -11.38
CA THR A 221 11.32 -10.78 -9.95
C THR A 221 12.62 -10.47 -9.23
N PHE A 222 12.59 -9.47 -8.37
CA PHE A 222 13.66 -8.99 -7.51
C PHE A 222 13.25 -9.11 -6.04
N ASP A 223 14.25 -9.08 -5.16
CA ASP A 223 14.07 -8.71 -3.76
C ASP A 223 13.90 -7.17 -3.68
N PRO A 224 12.79 -6.64 -3.13
CA PRO A 224 12.51 -5.21 -3.19
C PRO A 224 13.48 -4.36 -2.36
N SER A 225 14.01 -4.89 -1.25
CA SER A 225 14.91 -4.15 -0.36
C SER A 225 16.35 -4.10 -0.85
N THR A 226 16.78 -5.10 -1.63
CA THR A 226 18.17 -5.23 -2.12
C THR A 226 18.32 -5.10 -3.63
N LEU A 227 17.21 -5.11 -4.38
CA LEU A 227 17.14 -5.12 -5.84
C LEU A 227 17.91 -6.27 -6.50
N LYS A 228 18.17 -7.35 -5.75
CA LYS A 228 18.80 -8.56 -6.28
C LYS A 228 17.79 -9.37 -7.08
N ILE A 229 18.20 -9.83 -8.27
CA ILE A 229 17.37 -10.71 -9.10
C ILE A 229 17.11 -12.01 -8.34
N LYS A 230 15.83 -12.38 -8.24
CA LYS A 230 15.38 -13.67 -7.77
C LYS A 230 15.05 -14.61 -8.92
N TYR A 231 14.22 -14.16 -9.87
CA TYR A 231 13.85 -14.94 -11.05
C TYR A 231 13.84 -14.06 -12.30
N GLY A 232 14.67 -14.39 -13.30
CA GLY A 232 14.63 -13.74 -14.62
C GLY A 232 13.57 -14.35 -15.54
N THR A 233 13.40 -13.75 -16.73
CA THR A 233 12.37 -14.09 -17.72
C THR A 233 12.26 -15.60 -18.01
N ASN A 234 13.38 -16.28 -18.23
CA ASN A 234 13.42 -17.72 -18.53
C ASN A 234 13.07 -18.64 -17.34
N LYS A 235 12.97 -18.08 -16.14
CA LYS A 235 12.52 -18.73 -14.91
C LYS A 235 11.12 -18.28 -14.49
N ILE A 236 10.45 -17.46 -15.30
CA ILE A 236 9.05 -17.07 -15.12
C ILE A 236 8.26 -17.63 -16.29
N LEU A 237 8.54 -17.19 -17.52
CA LEU A 237 7.87 -17.67 -18.73
C LEU A 237 8.56 -18.91 -19.29
N PHE A 238 8.45 -20.01 -18.55
CA PHE A 238 9.11 -21.29 -18.85
C PHE A 238 8.83 -21.81 -20.25
N GLU A 239 7.57 -21.79 -20.71
CA GLU A 239 7.23 -22.30 -22.02
C GLU A 239 7.86 -21.46 -23.15
N ASN A 240 7.86 -20.13 -23.01
CA ASN A 240 8.50 -19.23 -23.96
C ASN A 240 10.00 -19.54 -24.09
N ALA A 241 10.67 -19.76 -22.97
CA ALA A 241 12.08 -20.16 -22.94
C ALA A 241 12.29 -21.53 -23.58
N LEU A 242 11.49 -22.53 -23.22
CA LEU A 242 11.59 -23.91 -23.75
C LEU A 242 11.37 -23.97 -25.27
N LYS A 243 10.46 -23.16 -25.80
CA LYS A 243 10.14 -23.10 -27.23
C LYS A 243 10.94 -22.04 -28.00
N SER A 244 11.82 -21.30 -27.31
CA SER A 244 12.55 -20.18 -27.89
C SER A 244 11.66 -19.16 -28.62
N ILE A 245 10.48 -18.89 -28.08
CA ILE A 245 9.55 -17.89 -28.61
C ILE A 245 9.63 -16.60 -27.80
N PRO A 246 9.55 -15.41 -28.44
CA PRO A 246 9.51 -14.13 -27.74
C PRO A 246 8.36 -14.06 -26.73
N VAL A 247 8.53 -13.25 -25.69
CA VAL A 247 7.53 -13.08 -24.63
C VAL A 247 6.32 -12.29 -25.09
N ASN A 248 6.54 -11.14 -25.75
CA ASN A 248 5.47 -10.23 -26.24
C ASN A 248 4.37 -10.00 -25.20
N LEU A 249 4.76 -9.57 -23.99
CA LEU A 249 3.84 -9.35 -22.89
C LEU A 249 3.02 -8.10 -23.14
N SER A 250 1.70 -8.23 -23.04
CA SER A 250 0.74 -7.14 -23.22
C SER A 250 0.10 -6.70 -21.91
N TYR A 251 0.05 -7.60 -20.93
CA TYR A 251 -0.55 -7.32 -19.63
C TYR A 251 0.08 -8.19 -18.54
N TYR A 252 0.27 -7.59 -17.38
CA TYR A 252 0.68 -8.26 -16.14
C TYR A 252 -0.03 -7.62 -14.95
N ARG A 253 -0.46 -8.44 -14.00
CA ARG A 253 -0.97 -7.98 -12.71
C ARG A 253 -0.66 -9.00 -11.63
N MET A 254 -0.24 -8.52 -10.46
CA MET A 254 -0.16 -9.31 -9.24
C MET A 254 -1.41 -9.08 -8.41
N GLU A 255 -2.03 -10.18 -8.01
CA GLU A 255 -3.27 -10.25 -7.25
C GLU A 255 -3.02 -10.98 -5.92
N LYS A 256 -3.97 -10.89 -4.98
CA LYS A 256 -3.85 -11.54 -3.67
C LYS A 256 -3.59 -13.04 -3.78
N LYS A 257 -4.13 -13.71 -4.80
CA LYS A 257 -4.03 -15.18 -4.95
C LYS A 257 -3.09 -15.64 -6.06
N GLY A 258 -2.40 -14.73 -6.76
CA GLY A 258 -1.45 -15.11 -7.80
C GLY A 258 -1.12 -13.97 -8.75
N GLU A 259 -0.47 -14.31 -9.85
CA GLU A 259 -0.01 -13.40 -10.89
C GLU A 259 -0.57 -13.83 -12.24
N ILE A 260 -0.97 -12.86 -13.05
CA ILE A 260 -1.38 -13.09 -14.44
C ILE A 260 -0.37 -12.50 -15.41
N PHE A 261 -0.11 -13.24 -16.50
CA PHE A 261 0.79 -12.88 -17.58
C PHE A 261 0.07 -13.10 -18.91
N VAL A 262 -0.11 -12.06 -19.74
CA VAL A 262 -0.80 -12.19 -21.03
C VAL A 262 0.16 -11.86 -22.17
N THR A 263 0.47 -12.87 -22.97
CA THR A 263 1.30 -12.73 -24.18
C THR A 263 0.43 -12.58 -25.44
N ASP A 264 1.07 -12.33 -26.57
CA ASP A 264 0.43 -12.35 -27.89
C ASP A 264 -0.17 -13.73 -28.25
N LYS A 265 0.40 -14.82 -27.72
CA LYS A 265 -0.05 -16.19 -28.00
C LYS A 265 -1.05 -16.75 -27.00
N LYS A 266 -0.85 -16.51 -25.70
CA LYS A 266 -1.75 -17.01 -24.64
C LYS A 266 -1.55 -16.30 -23.30
N ALA A 267 -2.41 -16.58 -22.34
CA ALA A 267 -2.22 -16.12 -20.97
C ALA A 267 -1.79 -17.25 -20.04
N TYR A 268 -1.18 -16.85 -18.93
CA TYR A 268 -0.76 -17.73 -17.86
C TYR A 268 -1.16 -17.17 -16.49
N PHE A 269 -1.36 -18.06 -15.54
CA PHE A 269 -1.59 -17.76 -14.14
C PHE A 269 -0.55 -18.48 -13.29
N ALA A 270 0.23 -17.75 -12.48
CA ALA A 270 1.04 -18.32 -11.41
C ALA A 270 0.31 -18.13 -10.10
N TYR A 271 0.25 -19.17 -9.27
CA TYR A 271 -0.38 -19.08 -7.96
C TYR A 271 0.55 -18.41 -6.94
N ASP A 272 -0.04 -17.75 -5.94
CA ASP A 272 0.69 -17.14 -4.81
C ASP A 272 1.19 -18.21 -3.82
N ASP A 273 2.08 -19.08 -4.31
CA ASP A 273 2.52 -20.30 -3.65
C ASP A 273 4.01 -20.29 -3.27
N GLY A 274 4.69 -19.17 -3.52
CA GLY A 274 6.13 -19.00 -3.27
C GLY A 274 7.04 -19.63 -4.32
N TYR A 275 6.48 -20.37 -5.29
CA TYR A 275 7.23 -20.94 -6.41
C TYR A 275 7.07 -20.14 -7.69
N CYS A 276 6.03 -19.29 -7.83
CA CYS A 276 5.82 -18.40 -8.98
C CYS A 276 5.89 -19.15 -10.33
N VAL A 277 5.28 -20.34 -10.42
CA VAL A 277 5.27 -21.14 -11.65
C VAL A 277 3.97 -20.90 -12.42
N PRO A 278 4.02 -20.21 -13.57
CA PRO A 278 2.83 -19.97 -14.37
C PRO A 278 2.38 -21.20 -15.14
N TYR A 279 1.07 -21.41 -15.18
CA TYR A 279 0.37 -22.41 -16.00
C TYR A 279 -0.60 -21.73 -16.97
N SER A 280 -0.97 -22.38 -18.07
CA SER A 280 -1.82 -21.74 -19.08
C SER A 280 -3.22 -21.42 -18.54
N ILE A 281 -3.85 -20.39 -19.10
CA ILE A 281 -5.27 -20.09 -18.89
C ILE A 281 -6.08 -20.63 -20.06
N PHE A 282 -7.12 -21.40 -19.78
CA PHE A 282 -8.10 -21.87 -20.75
C PHE A 282 -9.51 -21.42 -20.38
N ASP A 283 -10.37 -21.23 -21.37
CA ASP A 283 -11.81 -21.11 -21.18
C ASP A 283 -12.52 -22.37 -21.68
N THR A 284 -13.56 -22.80 -20.98
CA THR A 284 -14.37 -23.97 -21.37
C THR A 284 -15.57 -23.59 -22.21
N ARG A 285 -15.69 -24.16 -23.40
CA ARG A 285 -16.91 -24.09 -24.22
C ARG A 285 -17.68 -25.40 -24.11
N VAL A 286 -18.98 -25.29 -23.88
CA VAL A 286 -19.91 -26.42 -23.88
C VAL A 286 -20.58 -26.45 -25.25
N GLU A 287 -20.41 -27.55 -25.97
CA GLU A 287 -20.99 -27.79 -27.30
C GLU A 287 -21.77 -29.12 -27.25
N GLY A 288 -23.08 -29.03 -27.01
CA GLY A 288 -23.90 -30.21 -26.72
C GLY A 288 -23.48 -30.89 -25.42
N GLU A 289 -23.16 -32.18 -25.46
CA GLU A 289 -22.65 -32.95 -24.31
C GLU A 289 -21.13 -32.83 -24.11
N ASN A 290 -20.41 -32.22 -25.06
CA ASN A 290 -18.95 -32.12 -25.00
C ASN A 290 -18.48 -30.81 -24.38
N THR A 291 -17.44 -30.88 -23.55
CA THR A 291 -16.75 -29.70 -23.02
C THR A 291 -15.34 -29.60 -23.62
N LYS A 292 -15.06 -28.52 -24.32
CA LYS A 292 -13.74 -28.24 -24.93
C LYS A 292 -13.03 -27.12 -24.18
N ARG A 293 -11.71 -27.22 -24.09
CA ARG A 293 -10.85 -26.14 -23.56
C ARG A 293 -10.22 -25.37 -24.71
N GLU A 294 -10.30 -24.06 -24.63
CA GLU A 294 -9.73 -23.15 -25.62
C GLU A 294 -8.77 -22.18 -24.96
N VAL A 295 -7.69 -21.86 -25.66
CA VAL A 295 -6.71 -20.88 -25.18
C VAL A 295 -7.40 -19.54 -25.04
N PHE A 296 -7.31 -18.94 -23.86
CA PHE A 296 -7.96 -17.66 -23.59
C PHE A 296 -6.94 -16.61 -23.18
N ARG A 297 -7.17 -15.37 -23.62
CA ARG A 297 -6.34 -14.20 -23.34
C ARG A 297 -7.22 -13.09 -22.75
N PRO A 298 -7.43 -13.07 -21.43
CA PRO A 298 -8.18 -11.99 -20.80
C PRO A 298 -7.45 -10.66 -20.97
N SER A 299 -8.20 -9.58 -21.17
CA SER A 299 -7.68 -8.22 -21.06
C SER A 299 -7.50 -7.77 -19.60
N CYS A 300 -8.24 -8.38 -18.68
CA CYS A 300 -8.14 -8.17 -17.24
C CYS A 300 -8.56 -9.45 -16.50
N LEU A 301 -7.92 -9.71 -15.36
CA LEU A 301 -8.26 -10.76 -14.40
C LEU A 301 -8.06 -10.20 -13.00
N VAL A 302 -9.01 -10.50 -12.12
CA VAL A 302 -8.90 -10.22 -10.69
C VAL A 302 -9.10 -11.49 -9.88
N THR A 303 -8.53 -11.55 -8.67
CA THR A 303 -8.84 -12.62 -7.71
C THR A 303 -9.65 -12.09 -6.54
N PHE A 304 -10.68 -12.83 -6.14
CA PHE A 304 -11.57 -12.48 -5.02
C PHE A 304 -12.09 -13.76 -4.37
N GLY A 305 -12.12 -13.81 -3.04
CA GLY A 305 -12.37 -15.07 -2.31
C GLY A 305 -11.47 -16.22 -2.79
N SER A 306 -12.09 -17.27 -3.35
CA SER A 306 -11.43 -18.46 -3.91
C SER A 306 -11.49 -18.52 -5.44
N TYR A 307 -11.77 -17.40 -6.08
CA TYR A 307 -12.07 -17.33 -7.52
C TYR A 307 -11.17 -16.34 -8.24
N ALA A 308 -10.99 -16.59 -9.54
CA ALA A 308 -10.56 -15.60 -10.51
C ALA A 308 -11.74 -15.25 -11.42
N LEU A 309 -11.92 -13.96 -11.68
CA LEU A 309 -12.96 -13.42 -12.55
C LEU A 309 -12.33 -12.76 -13.77
N VAL A 310 -12.93 -13.01 -14.94
CA VAL A 310 -12.60 -12.35 -16.20
C VAL A 310 -13.87 -12.07 -16.99
N TYR A 311 -13.76 -11.20 -18.00
CA TYR A 311 -14.79 -11.00 -19.00
C TYR A 311 -14.31 -11.52 -20.35
N ASN A 312 -15.14 -12.31 -21.03
CA ASN A 312 -14.89 -12.78 -22.38
C ASN A 312 -15.70 -11.91 -23.37
N PRO A 313 -15.03 -11.02 -24.14
CA PRO A 313 -15.72 -10.12 -25.07
C PRO A 313 -16.26 -10.83 -26.32
N GLU A 314 -15.78 -12.03 -26.65
CA GLU A 314 -16.30 -12.82 -27.78
C GLU A 314 -17.67 -13.43 -27.45
N THR A 315 -17.80 -13.95 -26.23
CA THR A 315 -19.03 -14.60 -25.74
C THR A 315 -19.89 -13.69 -24.89
N LYS A 316 -19.53 -12.40 -24.78
CA LYS A 316 -20.24 -11.36 -24.01
C LYS A 316 -20.62 -11.80 -22.60
N SER A 317 -19.70 -12.49 -21.92
CA SER A 317 -19.99 -13.12 -20.64
C SER A 317 -18.84 -13.04 -19.66
N PHE A 318 -19.19 -12.94 -18.39
CA PHE A 318 -18.24 -13.14 -17.31
C PHE A 318 -17.91 -14.63 -17.18
N ARG A 319 -16.65 -14.92 -16.88
CA ARG A 319 -16.11 -16.28 -16.71
C ARG A 319 -15.38 -16.36 -15.38
N ILE A 320 -15.47 -17.52 -14.73
CA ILE A 320 -14.90 -17.74 -13.41
C ILE A 320 -14.00 -18.97 -13.40
N GLY A 321 -12.91 -18.92 -12.64
CA GLY A 321 -11.99 -20.03 -12.43
C GLY A 321 -11.71 -20.23 -10.94
N ASN A 322 -11.51 -21.48 -10.52
CA ASN A 322 -11.18 -21.79 -9.13
C ASN A 322 -9.69 -21.57 -8.87
N ILE A 323 -9.39 -20.85 -7.79
CA ILE A 323 -8.03 -20.57 -7.30
C ILE A 323 -7.76 -21.39 -6.03
N PHE A 324 -6.49 -21.53 -5.65
CA PHE A 324 -6.11 -22.24 -4.43
C PHE A 324 -6.74 -21.58 -3.20
N SER A 325 -7.42 -22.41 -2.42
CA SER A 325 -8.17 -21.96 -1.25
C SER A 325 -7.81 -22.77 0.00
N THR A 326 -7.27 -23.97 -0.18
CA THR A 326 -6.93 -24.89 0.92
C THR A 326 -5.48 -25.38 0.87
N MET A 327 -5.01 -25.90 2.00
CA MET A 327 -3.73 -26.63 2.08
C MET A 327 -3.67 -27.80 1.09
N ASN A 328 -4.79 -28.48 0.85
CA ASN A 328 -4.84 -29.58 -0.11
C ASN A 328 -4.54 -29.11 -1.55
N ASP A 329 -5.10 -27.96 -1.96
CA ASP A 329 -4.81 -27.36 -3.27
C ASP A 329 -3.32 -27.06 -3.43
N TYR A 330 -2.72 -26.48 -2.39
CA TYR A 330 -1.30 -26.17 -2.33
C TYR A 330 -0.44 -27.44 -2.42
N VAL A 331 -0.76 -28.48 -1.64
CA VAL A 331 0.00 -29.74 -1.66
C VAL A 331 -0.06 -30.37 -3.05
N MET A 332 -1.27 -30.50 -3.61
CA MET A 332 -1.50 -31.20 -4.88
C MET A 332 -0.93 -30.47 -6.10
N THR A 333 -0.75 -29.14 -6.02
CA THR A 333 -0.13 -28.38 -7.10
C THR A 333 1.27 -27.89 -6.75
N SER A 334 1.39 -27.03 -5.76
CA SER A 334 2.62 -26.31 -5.48
C SER A 334 3.71 -27.25 -4.97
N PHE A 335 3.41 -28.08 -3.97
CA PHE A 335 4.40 -28.99 -3.41
C PHE A 335 4.78 -30.13 -4.37
N TYR A 336 3.80 -30.75 -5.04
CA TYR A 336 4.06 -31.90 -5.93
C TYR A 336 4.39 -31.53 -7.39
N LYS A 337 4.19 -30.27 -7.82
CA LYS A 337 4.42 -29.85 -9.22
C LYS A 337 5.29 -28.60 -9.31
N SER A 338 4.84 -27.45 -8.79
CA SER A 338 5.56 -26.17 -8.93
C SER A 338 6.96 -26.22 -8.34
N LYS A 339 7.12 -26.81 -7.15
CA LYS A 339 8.40 -26.99 -6.45
C LYS A 339 9.44 -27.65 -7.34
N PHE A 340 9.11 -28.77 -8.00
CA PHE A 340 10.06 -29.53 -8.82
C PHE A 340 10.51 -28.75 -10.05
N ILE A 341 9.61 -28.00 -10.68
CA ILE A 341 9.95 -27.11 -11.80
C ILE A 341 10.91 -26.01 -11.31
N ARG A 342 10.60 -25.41 -10.15
CA ARG A 342 11.46 -24.40 -9.53
C ARG A 342 12.82 -24.96 -9.13
N SER A 343 12.90 -26.23 -8.75
CA SER A 343 14.13 -26.98 -8.47
C SER A 343 14.85 -27.52 -9.71
N GLY A 344 14.39 -27.22 -10.93
CA GLY A 344 15.11 -27.52 -12.18
C GLY A 344 14.48 -28.57 -13.08
N SER A 345 13.33 -29.15 -12.71
CA SER A 345 12.58 -30.04 -13.62
C SER A 345 12.04 -29.26 -14.81
N GLN A 346 11.91 -29.93 -15.96
CA GLN A 346 11.30 -29.32 -17.13
C GLN A 346 9.85 -28.93 -16.85
N TRP A 347 9.47 -27.72 -17.25
CA TRP A 347 8.11 -27.23 -17.11
C TRP A 347 7.13 -28.07 -17.97
N LYS A 348 5.98 -28.36 -17.38
CA LYS A 348 4.82 -28.98 -18.02
C LYS A 348 3.56 -28.27 -17.54
N ASP A 349 2.57 -28.16 -18.39
CA ASP A 349 1.32 -27.46 -18.11
C ASP A 349 0.36 -28.29 -17.22
N ASN A 350 0.83 -28.65 -16.02
CA ASN A 350 0.20 -29.68 -15.17
C ASN A 350 -0.99 -29.18 -14.33
N LYS A 351 -1.20 -27.86 -14.23
CA LYS A 351 -2.31 -27.26 -13.48
C LYS A 351 -2.73 -25.92 -14.11
N PRO A 352 -3.26 -25.93 -15.34
CA PRO A 352 -3.79 -24.72 -15.94
C PRO A 352 -4.97 -24.18 -15.11
N LEU A 353 -5.14 -22.85 -15.16
CA LEU A 353 -6.36 -22.20 -14.70
C LEU A 353 -7.43 -22.40 -15.77
N VAL A 354 -8.49 -23.13 -15.44
CA VAL A 354 -9.60 -23.39 -16.36
C VAL A 354 -10.80 -22.55 -15.92
N LEU A 355 -11.17 -21.62 -16.79
CA LEU A 355 -12.32 -20.76 -16.66
C LEU A 355 -13.57 -21.46 -17.19
N ARG A 356 -14.72 -21.12 -16.62
CA ARG A 356 -16.03 -21.67 -16.97
C ARG A 356 -17.13 -20.61 -16.80
N ALA A 357 -18.33 -20.95 -17.24
CA ALA A 357 -19.52 -20.15 -16.98
C ALA A 357 -19.77 -20.01 -15.46
N LEU A 358 -20.27 -18.83 -15.06
CA LEU A 358 -20.75 -18.60 -13.69
C LEU A 358 -22.11 -19.27 -13.50
N ASN A 359 -22.14 -20.38 -12.78
CA ASN A 359 -23.36 -21.16 -12.50
C ASN A 359 -23.52 -21.43 -10.99
N GLU A 360 -22.84 -20.64 -10.15
CA GLU A 360 -22.75 -20.84 -8.70
C GLU A 360 -24.08 -20.66 -7.97
N ASP A 361 -25.05 -20.01 -8.61
CA ASP A 361 -26.40 -19.82 -8.08
C ASP A 361 -27.39 -20.68 -8.88
N THR A 362 -27.66 -21.89 -8.36
CA THR A 362 -28.60 -22.84 -8.97
C THR A 362 -30.05 -22.41 -8.83
N GLU A 363 -30.36 -21.48 -7.92
CA GLU A 363 -31.70 -20.94 -7.72
C GLU A 363 -32.00 -19.76 -8.66
N GLY A 364 -30.97 -19.22 -9.32
CA GLY A 364 -31.11 -18.17 -10.33
C GLY A 364 -31.30 -16.77 -9.74
N ASN A 365 -30.89 -16.53 -8.49
CA ASN A 365 -31.01 -15.23 -7.81
C ASN A 365 -29.93 -14.22 -8.24
N TYR A 366 -29.60 -14.19 -9.53
CA TYR A 366 -28.63 -13.25 -10.07
C TYR A 366 -29.24 -11.83 -10.17
N ALA A 367 -28.56 -10.83 -9.62
CA ALA A 367 -28.95 -9.43 -9.84
C ALA A 367 -28.76 -8.97 -11.29
N PHE A 368 -28.00 -9.72 -12.08
CA PHE A 368 -27.81 -9.56 -13.53
C PHE A 368 -27.39 -10.89 -14.16
N ASP A 369 -27.74 -11.10 -15.43
CA ASP A 369 -27.28 -12.28 -16.16
C ASP A 369 -25.78 -12.16 -16.51
N PRO A 370 -24.89 -13.02 -15.98
CA PRO A 370 -23.47 -12.97 -16.29
C PRO A 370 -23.13 -13.55 -17.68
N HIS A 371 -24.09 -14.16 -18.37
CA HIS A 371 -23.89 -14.82 -19.66
C HIS A 371 -24.27 -13.95 -20.86
N HIS A 372 -25.06 -12.89 -20.65
CA HIS A 372 -25.57 -12.02 -21.70
C HIS A 372 -25.37 -10.55 -21.33
N ILE A 373 -24.13 -10.08 -21.43
CA ILE A 373 -23.80 -8.67 -21.27
C ILE A 373 -24.11 -7.92 -22.58
N ASP A 374 -24.72 -6.74 -22.47
CA ASP A 374 -25.09 -5.88 -23.59
C ASP A 374 -23.90 -5.71 -24.58
N GLU A 375 -24.15 -5.87 -25.88
CA GLU A 375 -23.13 -5.77 -26.91
C GLU A 375 -22.47 -4.39 -26.96
N ALA A 376 -23.21 -3.35 -26.57
CA ALA A 376 -22.73 -1.98 -26.51
C ALA A 376 -21.75 -1.76 -25.34
N ASN A 377 -21.71 -2.66 -24.35
CA ASN A 377 -20.81 -2.53 -23.21
C ASN A 377 -19.39 -3.00 -23.53
N ARG A 378 -18.45 -2.12 -23.22
CA ARG A 378 -17.01 -2.36 -23.27
C ARG A 378 -16.45 -2.37 -21.86
N LEU A 379 -15.65 -3.41 -21.56
CA LEU A 379 -14.92 -3.51 -20.30
C LEU A 379 -13.85 -2.41 -20.21
N LEU A 380 -13.82 -1.72 -19.07
CA LEU A 380 -12.76 -0.78 -18.71
C LEU A 380 -11.71 -1.46 -17.83
N ASP A 381 -12.14 -2.10 -16.74
CA ASP A 381 -11.27 -2.83 -15.83
C ASP A 381 -12.09 -3.78 -14.94
N ILE A 382 -11.41 -4.64 -14.17
CA ILE A 382 -11.99 -5.42 -13.08
C ILE A 382 -11.06 -5.27 -11.87
N VAL A 383 -11.60 -4.85 -10.73
CA VAL A 383 -10.84 -4.65 -9.47
C VAL A 383 -11.50 -5.40 -8.32
N ASN A 384 -10.75 -5.69 -7.25
CA ASN A 384 -11.27 -6.32 -6.04
C ASN A 384 -11.20 -5.36 -4.85
N GLY A 385 -12.04 -5.63 -3.86
CA GLY A 385 -12.06 -4.87 -2.62
C GLY A 385 -13.21 -5.31 -1.73
N GLY A 386 -13.68 -4.38 -0.90
CA GLY A 386 -14.68 -4.67 0.13
C GLY A 386 -14.12 -5.57 1.23
N SER A 387 -14.70 -5.47 2.43
CA SER A 387 -14.24 -6.19 3.61
C SER A 387 -13.94 -7.68 3.33
N GLY A 388 -12.73 -8.12 3.68
CA GLY A 388 -12.26 -9.49 3.49
C GLY A 388 -11.77 -9.86 2.08
N SER A 389 -11.63 -8.90 1.14
CA SER A 389 -11.28 -9.16 -0.27
C SER A 389 -12.25 -10.14 -0.96
N LYS A 390 -13.53 -10.09 -0.57
CA LYS A 390 -14.57 -11.02 -1.05
C LYS A 390 -15.35 -10.50 -2.25
N TYR A 391 -15.09 -9.28 -2.71
CA TYR A 391 -15.85 -8.66 -3.79
C TYR A 391 -14.98 -8.35 -4.99
N ALA A 392 -15.59 -8.45 -6.16
CA ALA A 392 -15.02 -7.98 -7.42
C ALA A 392 -16.01 -7.04 -8.10
N TYR A 393 -15.47 -6.06 -8.83
CA TYR A 393 -16.23 -5.04 -9.53
C TYR A 393 -15.72 -4.98 -10.97
N ALA A 394 -16.59 -5.25 -11.94
CA ALA A 394 -16.30 -5.06 -13.35
C ALA A 394 -16.92 -3.75 -13.82
N MET A 395 -16.07 -2.82 -14.24
CA MET A 395 -16.47 -1.50 -14.71
C MET A 395 -16.61 -1.55 -16.23
N MET A 396 -17.77 -1.14 -16.72
CA MET A 396 -18.10 -1.13 -18.15
C MET A 396 -18.71 0.20 -18.54
N THR A 397 -18.56 0.56 -19.81
CA THR A 397 -19.18 1.74 -20.40
C THR A 397 -19.62 1.44 -21.82
N THR A 398 -20.52 2.26 -22.35
CA THR A 398 -20.86 2.29 -23.77
C THR A 398 -20.07 3.41 -24.43
N ASP A 399 -19.58 3.20 -25.64
CA ASP A 399 -18.79 4.22 -26.33
C ASP A 399 -19.61 5.51 -26.54
N GLY A 400 -19.02 6.66 -26.19
CA GLY A 400 -19.69 7.97 -26.22
C GLY A 400 -20.65 8.25 -25.06
N SER A 401 -20.82 7.31 -24.12
CA SER A 401 -21.65 7.48 -22.93
C SER A 401 -20.88 8.07 -21.75
N SER A 402 -21.55 8.90 -20.95
CA SER A 402 -21.06 9.33 -19.62
C SER A 402 -21.60 8.44 -18.49
N MET A 403 -22.09 7.24 -18.82
CA MET A 403 -22.58 6.26 -17.86
C MET A 403 -21.51 5.21 -17.58
N LEU A 404 -21.24 4.96 -16.30
CA LEU A 404 -20.46 3.83 -15.84
C LEU A 404 -21.41 2.73 -15.32
N THR A 405 -21.39 1.56 -15.94
CA THR A 405 -22.06 0.37 -15.41
C THR A 405 -21.08 -0.43 -14.57
N VAL A 406 -21.44 -0.74 -13.33
CA VAL A 406 -20.61 -1.58 -12.45
C VAL A 406 -21.34 -2.87 -12.13
N TYR A 407 -20.73 -3.99 -12.50
CA TYR A 407 -21.19 -5.34 -12.13
C TYR A 407 -20.42 -5.81 -10.90
N MET A 408 -21.14 -6.06 -9.81
CA MET A 408 -20.60 -6.44 -8.52
C MET A 408 -20.77 -7.94 -8.29
N PHE A 409 -19.69 -8.60 -7.88
CA PHE A 409 -19.64 -10.02 -7.57
C PHE A 409 -19.30 -10.24 -6.10
N SER A 410 -19.88 -11.27 -5.49
CA SER A 410 -19.61 -11.65 -4.09
C SER A 410 -19.14 -13.09 -4.00
N ALA A 411 -18.07 -13.30 -3.25
CA ALA A 411 -17.63 -14.62 -2.81
C ALA A 411 -18.10 -14.93 -1.37
N ASP A 412 -19.01 -14.13 -0.81
CA ASP A 412 -19.66 -14.47 0.46
C ASP A 412 -20.71 -15.56 0.24
N TYR A 413 -20.67 -16.60 1.08
CA TYR A 413 -21.58 -17.76 0.93
C TYR A 413 -23.04 -17.40 1.24
N ASN A 414 -23.28 -16.30 1.95
CA ASN A 414 -24.63 -15.82 2.27
C ASN A 414 -25.20 -14.87 1.21
N GLU A 415 -24.47 -14.63 0.12
CA GLU A 415 -24.84 -13.67 -0.92
C GLU A 415 -24.79 -14.33 -2.31
N PRO A 416 -25.64 -13.90 -3.26
CA PRO A 416 -25.53 -14.38 -4.63
C PRO A 416 -24.22 -13.95 -5.27
N MET A 417 -23.63 -14.83 -6.09
CA MET A 417 -22.36 -14.56 -6.78
C MET A 417 -22.44 -13.31 -7.65
N CYS A 418 -23.52 -13.13 -8.42
CA CYS A 418 -23.78 -11.91 -9.19
C CYS A 418 -24.65 -10.98 -8.33
N LYS A 419 -23.99 -10.23 -7.44
CA LYS A 419 -24.63 -9.49 -6.33
C LYS A 419 -25.37 -8.23 -6.75
N GLY A 420 -24.87 -7.50 -7.74
CA GLY A 420 -25.48 -6.21 -8.09
C GLY A 420 -25.05 -5.66 -9.44
N LYS A 421 -25.91 -4.85 -10.05
CA LYS A 421 -25.63 -4.05 -11.24
C LYS A 421 -26.01 -2.60 -10.93
N TYR A 422 -25.04 -1.70 -11.02
CA TYR A 422 -25.20 -0.28 -10.71
C TYR A 422 -24.92 0.56 -11.96
N SER A 423 -25.62 1.68 -12.11
CA SER A 423 -25.40 2.64 -13.19
C SER A 423 -25.12 4.01 -12.60
N VAL A 424 -23.89 4.50 -12.77
CA VAL A 424 -23.45 5.76 -12.19
C VAL A 424 -23.25 6.76 -13.32
N SER A 425 -24.00 7.87 -13.28
CA SER A 425 -23.80 8.99 -14.20
C SER A 425 -22.54 9.75 -13.81
N LEU A 426 -21.66 9.98 -14.78
CA LEU A 426 -20.43 10.74 -14.61
C LEU A 426 -20.55 12.11 -15.30
N PRO A 427 -19.77 13.12 -14.86
CA PRO A 427 -19.62 14.36 -15.61
C PRO A 427 -19.24 14.11 -17.07
N PRO A 428 -19.86 14.79 -18.06
CA PRO A 428 -19.60 14.56 -19.48
C PRO A 428 -18.17 14.83 -19.94
N THR A 429 -17.39 15.57 -19.14
CA THR A 429 -15.99 15.89 -19.38
C THR A 429 -15.04 14.73 -19.08
N ILE A 430 -15.51 13.67 -18.42
CA ILE A 430 -14.69 12.51 -18.06
C ILE A 430 -14.53 11.58 -19.27
N ASP A 431 -13.30 11.41 -19.73
CA ASP A 431 -12.94 10.38 -20.70
C ASP A 431 -12.68 9.03 -20.00
N LEU A 432 -13.72 8.19 -19.98
CA LEU A 432 -13.67 6.83 -19.45
C LEU A 432 -12.66 5.91 -20.16
N GLY A 433 -12.26 6.21 -21.40
CA GLY A 433 -11.25 5.43 -22.12
C GLY A 433 -9.85 5.53 -21.48
N THR A 434 -9.60 6.59 -20.70
CA THR A 434 -8.34 6.79 -19.98
C THR A 434 -8.45 6.52 -18.49
N ALA A 435 -9.64 6.18 -17.99
CA ALA A 435 -9.88 5.96 -16.58
C ALA A 435 -9.04 4.80 -16.02
N ARG A 436 -8.68 4.91 -14.74
CA ARG A 436 -8.02 3.87 -13.95
C ARG A 436 -8.82 3.64 -12.69
N PHE A 437 -8.87 2.40 -12.22
CA PHE A 437 -9.70 2.02 -11.09
C PHE A 437 -8.89 1.35 -9.99
N ALA A 438 -9.32 1.54 -8.75
CA ALA A 438 -8.81 0.84 -7.60
C ALA A 438 -9.95 0.60 -6.61
N ALA A 439 -9.85 -0.48 -5.86
CA ALA A 439 -10.70 -0.73 -4.70
C ALA A 439 -9.84 -1.35 -3.59
N SER A 440 -10.37 -1.34 -2.37
CA SER A 440 -9.63 -1.79 -1.19
C SER A 440 -10.57 -2.49 -0.20
N SER A 441 -10.01 -3.46 0.52
CA SER A 441 -10.67 -4.21 1.59
C SER A 441 -10.88 -3.39 2.86
N ALA A 442 -10.26 -2.22 2.98
CA ALA A 442 -10.48 -1.29 4.08
C ALA A 442 -11.83 -0.56 4.02
N PHE A 443 -12.54 -0.62 2.88
CA PHE A 443 -13.79 0.09 2.66
C PHE A 443 -14.99 -0.85 2.60
N SER A 444 -16.19 -0.26 2.68
CA SER A 444 -17.43 -0.96 2.39
C SER A 444 -17.39 -1.54 0.97
N ALA A 445 -18.21 -2.56 0.72
CA ALA A 445 -18.28 -3.22 -0.58
C ALA A 445 -18.90 -2.34 -1.68
N HIS A 446 -19.22 -1.07 -1.39
CA HIS A 446 -19.89 -0.14 -2.30
C HIS A 446 -18.99 0.98 -2.81
N PHE A 447 -17.70 0.98 -2.43
CA PHE A 447 -16.74 1.99 -2.91
C PHE A 447 -15.77 1.44 -3.94
N VAL A 448 -15.69 2.17 -5.06
CA VAL A 448 -14.63 2.06 -6.06
C VAL A 448 -14.03 3.44 -6.27
N PHE A 449 -12.71 3.50 -6.42
CA PHE A 449 -11.99 4.73 -6.70
C PHE A 449 -11.60 4.76 -8.17
N MET A 450 -11.70 5.94 -8.77
CA MET A 450 -11.39 6.15 -10.17
C MET A 450 -10.46 7.34 -10.32
N ALA A 451 -9.48 7.25 -11.20
CA ALA A 451 -8.72 8.38 -11.68
C ALA A 451 -9.04 8.62 -13.16
N ALA A 452 -9.30 9.87 -13.53
CA ALA A 452 -9.54 10.27 -14.92
C ALA A 452 -9.13 11.73 -15.12
N GLY A 453 -8.41 12.02 -16.21
CA GLY A 453 -7.78 13.32 -16.40
C GLY A 453 -6.82 13.62 -15.24
N ASN A 454 -6.90 14.81 -14.66
CA ASN A 454 -6.07 15.26 -13.54
C ASN A 454 -6.71 15.04 -12.15
N SER A 455 -7.79 14.26 -12.05
CA SER A 455 -8.59 14.14 -10.83
C SER A 455 -8.81 12.69 -10.39
N VAL A 456 -9.00 12.51 -9.08
CA VAL A 456 -9.38 11.26 -8.42
C VAL A 456 -10.79 11.40 -7.85
N TYR A 457 -11.59 10.35 -8.02
CA TYR A 457 -13.00 10.29 -7.68
C TYR A 457 -13.26 9.07 -6.78
N ARG A 458 -14.18 9.24 -5.82
CA ARG A 458 -14.86 8.13 -5.13
C ARG A 458 -16.20 7.87 -5.80
N ILE A 459 -16.48 6.62 -6.14
CA ILE A 459 -17.76 6.15 -6.64
C ILE A 459 -18.45 5.39 -5.50
N ASP A 460 -19.60 5.89 -5.07
CA ASP A 460 -20.51 5.22 -4.16
C ASP A 460 -21.59 4.53 -4.99
N MET A 461 -21.51 3.21 -5.09
CA MET A 461 -22.42 2.41 -5.89
C MET A 461 -23.83 2.33 -5.30
N GLU A 462 -23.96 2.34 -3.97
CA GLU A 462 -25.25 2.25 -3.30
C GLU A 462 -26.05 3.55 -3.50
N ARG A 463 -25.38 4.70 -3.37
CA ARG A 463 -25.96 6.01 -3.64
C ARG A 463 -25.93 6.40 -5.12
N GLN A 464 -25.29 5.59 -5.97
CA GLN A 464 -25.04 5.83 -7.39
C GLN A 464 -24.48 7.24 -7.65
N LYS A 465 -23.52 7.65 -6.79
CA LYS A 465 -22.95 8.99 -6.78
C LYS A 465 -21.45 8.94 -7.02
N VAL A 466 -20.93 9.92 -7.76
CA VAL A 466 -19.50 10.18 -7.91
C VAL A 466 -19.13 11.47 -7.18
N GLU A 467 -18.03 11.46 -6.45
CA GLU A 467 -17.48 12.63 -5.77
C GLU A 467 -16.01 12.81 -6.13
N VAL A 468 -15.60 14.04 -6.45
CA VAL A 468 -14.19 14.39 -6.63
C VAL A 468 -13.57 14.46 -5.24
N ILE A 469 -12.52 13.67 -5.01
CA ILE A 469 -11.78 13.67 -3.73
C ILE A 469 -10.41 14.31 -3.86
N TYR A 470 -9.91 14.50 -5.09
CA TYR A 470 -8.67 15.21 -5.36
C TYR A 470 -8.64 15.72 -6.81
N THR A 471 -8.07 16.90 -7.01
CA THR A 471 -7.74 17.45 -8.34
C THR A 471 -6.32 18.02 -8.30
N TYR A 472 -5.49 17.65 -9.28
CA TYR A 472 -4.18 18.26 -9.46
C TYR A 472 -4.34 19.63 -10.13
N GLU A 473 -4.26 20.69 -9.34
CA GLU A 473 -4.59 22.06 -9.78
C GLU A 473 -3.47 22.74 -10.57
N MET A 474 -2.23 22.23 -10.50
CA MET A 474 -1.07 22.86 -11.14
C MET A 474 -1.06 22.71 -12.67
N SER A 475 -1.80 21.75 -13.22
CA SER A 475 -2.03 21.62 -14.65
C SER A 475 -3.34 20.88 -14.93
N THR A 476 -4.23 21.53 -15.68
CA THR A 476 -5.50 20.93 -16.14
C THR A 476 -5.31 19.90 -17.24
N SER A 477 -4.16 19.90 -17.92
CA SER A 477 -3.80 18.92 -18.96
C SER A 477 -3.03 17.72 -18.42
N ALA A 478 -2.64 17.75 -17.14
CA ALA A 478 -2.03 16.59 -16.48
C ALA A 478 -2.98 15.38 -16.50
N LYS A 479 -2.39 14.19 -16.49
CA LYS A 479 -3.13 12.93 -16.48
C LYS A 479 -2.63 12.03 -15.36
N ILE A 480 -3.55 11.55 -14.54
CA ILE A 480 -3.27 10.50 -13.57
C ILE A 480 -3.23 9.17 -14.34
N ALA A 481 -2.05 8.56 -14.43
CA ALA A 481 -1.76 7.40 -15.26
C ALA A 481 -2.03 6.05 -14.58
N CYS A 482 -1.94 6.03 -13.25
CA CYS A 482 -2.14 4.85 -12.42
C CYS A 482 -2.67 5.23 -11.03
N LEU A 483 -3.35 4.28 -10.38
CA LEU A 483 -4.02 4.44 -9.09
C LEU A 483 -3.91 3.12 -8.31
N LYS A 484 -3.28 3.11 -7.13
CA LYS A 484 -3.14 1.90 -6.28
C LYS A 484 -3.11 2.25 -4.80
N PHE A 485 -3.66 1.39 -3.96
CA PHE A 485 -3.48 1.47 -2.51
C PHE A 485 -2.10 0.98 -2.09
N ARG A 486 -1.61 1.44 -0.92
CA ARG A 486 -0.37 0.90 -0.33
C ARG A 486 -0.47 -0.61 -0.10
N GLU A 487 -1.61 -1.09 0.39
CA GLU A 487 -1.98 -2.52 0.37
C GLU A 487 -3.50 -2.65 0.26
N ALA A 488 -4.00 -2.92 -0.94
CA ALA A 488 -5.44 -2.97 -1.20
C ALA A 488 -6.16 -4.05 -0.38
N ASN A 489 -5.46 -5.08 0.10
CA ASN A 489 -6.07 -6.16 0.86
C ASN A 489 -5.97 -5.99 2.39
N ASP A 490 -5.36 -4.91 2.86
CA ASP A 490 -5.22 -4.60 4.28
C ASP A 490 -6.44 -3.84 4.80
N SER A 491 -7.26 -4.51 5.62
CA SER A 491 -8.41 -3.88 6.29
C SER A 491 -8.09 -3.32 7.68
N ASP A 492 -6.94 -3.68 8.26
CA ASP A 492 -6.74 -3.59 9.71
C ASP A 492 -5.60 -2.65 10.10
N ASN A 493 -4.57 -2.52 9.26
CA ASN A 493 -3.35 -1.75 9.57
C ASN A 493 -3.32 -0.36 8.93
N GLY A 494 -4.40 0.02 8.23
CA GLY A 494 -4.57 1.34 7.61
C GLY A 494 -3.87 1.55 6.27
N LEU A 495 -3.06 0.58 5.78
CA LEU A 495 -2.41 0.69 4.47
C LEU A 495 -3.43 0.64 3.32
N GLY A 496 -4.53 -0.09 3.51
CA GLY A 496 -5.66 -0.10 2.58
C GLY A 496 -6.46 1.21 2.54
N MET A 497 -6.17 2.17 3.41
CA MET A 497 -6.80 3.51 3.42
C MET A 497 -5.91 4.59 2.80
N ILE A 498 -4.73 4.21 2.30
CA ILE A 498 -3.78 5.14 1.70
C ILE A 498 -3.69 4.87 0.20
N LEU A 499 -4.18 5.82 -0.59
CA LEU A 499 -4.31 5.74 -2.04
C LEU A 499 -3.20 6.53 -2.73
N GLY A 500 -2.29 5.82 -3.40
CA GLY A 500 -1.24 6.41 -4.23
C GLY A 500 -1.68 6.57 -5.69
N PHE A 501 -1.17 7.59 -6.35
CA PHE A 501 -1.46 7.86 -7.76
C PHE A 501 -0.26 8.50 -8.47
N GLY A 502 -0.06 8.15 -9.73
CA GLY A 502 1.01 8.70 -10.57
C GLY A 502 0.46 9.74 -11.53
N ILE A 503 0.99 10.97 -11.49
CA ILE A 503 0.62 12.07 -12.39
C ILE A 503 1.67 12.19 -13.49
N ASN A 504 1.21 12.31 -14.74
CA ASN A 504 2.03 12.73 -15.88
C ASN A 504 1.59 14.11 -16.34
N THR A 505 2.52 15.05 -16.36
CA THR A 505 2.29 16.41 -16.84
C THR A 505 2.71 16.55 -18.30
N ASP A 506 2.16 17.57 -18.95
CA ASP A 506 2.35 17.91 -20.35
C ASP A 506 3.78 18.33 -20.71
N ASN A 507 4.59 18.73 -19.71
CA ASN A 507 6.03 18.98 -19.89
C ASN A 507 6.89 17.70 -19.80
N GLY A 508 6.27 16.52 -19.66
CA GLY A 508 6.95 15.23 -19.58
C GLY A 508 7.44 14.83 -18.19
N LYS A 509 7.15 15.62 -17.14
CA LYS A 509 7.45 15.26 -15.74
C LYS A 509 6.36 14.37 -15.14
N GLY A 510 6.81 13.44 -14.30
CA GLY A 510 5.98 12.60 -13.46
C GLY A 510 6.03 13.00 -12.00
N TYR A 511 4.92 12.81 -11.28
CA TYR A 511 4.83 13.02 -9.83
C TYR A 511 4.09 11.86 -9.17
N ILE A 512 4.44 11.56 -7.92
CA ILE A 512 3.66 10.65 -7.08
C ILE A 512 2.87 11.46 -6.10
N GLY A 513 1.57 11.21 -6.05
CA GLY A 513 0.68 11.72 -5.03
C GLY A 513 0.16 10.63 -4.13
N GLU A 514 -0.23 11.01 -2.92
CA GLU A 514 -0.86 10.14 -1.94
C GLU A 514 -2.05 10.84 -1.28
N LEU A 515 -3.13 10.09 -1.09
CA LEU A 515 -4.31 10.49 -0.31
C LEU A 515 -4.47 9.54 0.88
N ARG A 516 -4.51 10.09 2.09
CA ARG A 516 -5.00 9.41 3.29
C ARG A 516 -6.50 9.58 3.36
N LEU A 517 -7.22 8.48 3.25
CA LEU A 517 -8.67 8.46 3.22
C LEU A 517 -9.23 8.07 4.59
N ASN A 518 -10.36 8.65 4.98
CA ASN A 518 -11.13 8.23 6.14
C ASN A 518 -12.04 7.03 5.80
N VAL A 519 -12.78 6.49 6.77
CA VAL A 519 -13.68 5.33 6.57
C VAL A 519 -14.79 5.54 5.54
N ALA A 520 -15.16 6.79 5.24
CA ALA A 520 -16.12 7.12 4.19
C ALA A 520 -15.46 7.16 2.80
N GLY A 521 -14.14 7.02 2.68
CA GLY A 521 -13.42 7.13 1.41
C GLY A 521 -13.17 8.58 0.97
N ASP A 522 -13.37 9.55 1.85
CA ASP A 522 -12.99 10.96 1.62
C ASP A 522 -11.58 11.23 2.16
N VAL A 523 -10.90 12.24 1.62
CA VAL A 523 -9.60 12.67 2.16
C VAL A 523 -9.77 13.18 3.59
N GLU A 524 -8.89 12.73 4.48
CA GLU A 524 -8.86 13.19 5.87
C GLU A 524 -8.64 14.71 5.96
N ARG A 525 -9.21 15.34 6.99
CA ARG A 525 -9.05 16.79 7.22
C ARG A 525 -7.73 17.15 7.88
N ALA A 526 -6.95 16.16 8.32
CA ALA A 526 -5.65 16.39 8.90
C ALA A 526 -4.70 17.00 7.86
N GLU A 527 -3.77 17.85 8.32
CA GLU A 527 -2.73 18.37 7.43
C GLU A 527 -1.99 17.22 6.75
N LYS A 528 -1.56 17.44 5.50
CA LYS A 528 -0.80 16.46 4.70
C LYS A 528 -1.53 15.14 4.40
N SER A 529 -2.86 15.11 4.57
CA SER A 529 -3.69 13.98 4.11
C SER A 529 -3.77 13.89 2.58
N SER A 530 -3.44 14.96 1.87
CA SER A 530 -3.13 14.93 0.44
C SER A 530 -1.72 15.49 0.26
N PHE A 531 -0.86 14.75 -0.41
CA PHE A 531 0.55 15.12 -0.56
C PHE A 531 1.09 14.73 -1.92
N ILE A 532 1.95 15.57 -2.50
CA ILE A 532 2.72 15.27 -3.71
C ILE A 532 4.20 15.19 -3.32
N PHE A 533 4.83 14.08 -3.65
CA PHE A 533 6.26 13.90 -3.48
C PHE A 533 7.00 14.58 -4.64
N ASP A 534 7.38 15.84 -4.44
CA ASP A 534 8.17 16.63 -5.40
C ASP A 534 9.57 16.90 -4.83
N ASP A 535 10.58 16.26 -5.44
CA ASP A 535 11.98 16.57 -5.24
C ASP A 535 12.56 17.04 -6.59
N PRO A 536 12.86 18.34 -6.75
CA PRO A 536 13.41 18.90 -7.97
C PRO A 536 14.73 18.24 -8.42
N ALA A 537 15.51 17.67 -7.49
CA ALA A 537 16.75 16.96 -7.81
C ALA A 537 16.51 15.51 -8.29
N ASN A 538 15.36 14.94 -7.95
CA ASN A 538 14.99 13.55 -8.25
C ASN A 538 13.62 13.46 -8.93
N SER A 539 13.41 14.26 -9.97
CA SER A 539 12.15 14.26 -10.73
C SER A 539 11.92 12.94 -11.47
N PHE A 540 10.66 12.49 -11.56
CA PHE A 540 10.30 11.35 -12.40
C PHE A 540 9.99 11.78 -13.84
N GLY A 541 10.20 10.87 -14.79
CA GLY A 541 9.74 10.99 -16.17
C GLY A 541 8.29 10.51 -16.33
N LYS A 542 7.94 9.99 -17.49
CA LYS A 542 6.60 9.46 -17.77
C LYS A 542 6.32 8.21 -16.92
N ILE A 543 5.45 8.34 -15.92
CA ILE A 543 5.00 7.25 -15.05
C ILE A 543 4.05 6.32 -15.82
N ILE A 544 4.29 5.03 -15.70
CA ILE A 544 3.48 3.96 -16.29
C ILE A 544 2.67 3.25 -15.23
N ASP A 545 3.31 2.91 -14.11
CA ASP A 545 2.69 2.17 -13.02
C ASP A 545 3.44 2.42 -11.71
N ILE A 546 2.80 2.15 -10.58
CA ILE A 546 3.38 2.31 -9.24
C ILE A 546 3.12 1.05 -8.42
N THR A 547 3.87 0.86 -7.34
CA THR A 547 3.56 -0.14 -6.32
C THR A 547 4.17 0.27 -4.99
N TYR A 548 3.58 -0.16 -3.88
CA TYR A 548 4.13 0.10 -2.56
C TYR A 548 4.79 -1.17 -2.01
N ASN A 549 6.04 -1.07 -1.58
CA ASN A 549 6.71 -2.12 -0.84
C ASN A 549 6.54 -1.90 0.66
N HIS A 550 6.17 -2.95 1.37
CA HIS A 550 6.19 -3.05 2.82
C HIS A 550 6.39 -4.54 3.16
N GLU A 551 7.36 -4.86 4.03
CA GLU A 551 7.69 -6.26 4.40
C GLU A 551 7.33 -6.59 5.85
#